data_AF-A0A9P9EAA8-F1
#
_entry.id   AF-A0A9P9EAA8-F1
#
_cell.length_a   1.000
_cell.length_b   1.000
_cell.length_c   1.000
_cell.angle_alpha   90.00
_cell.angle_beta   90.00
_cell.angle_gamma   90.00
#
_symmetry.space_group_name_H-M   'P 1'
#
loop_
_entity.id
_entity.type
_entity.pdbx_description
1 polymer ?
#
loop_
_entity_poly.entity_id
_entity_poly.type
_entity_poly.pdbx_seq_one_letter_code
_entity_poly.pdbx_strand_id
1 'polypeptide(L)'
;MSDNTVDEKGGYVLMNAIASNMDRLRQSINALRQLHDRWKDGNGTFINLIAQLTALKSNLGEMQDWMNHAMSEMHPQLLKDMDLLMASCGVLVRNLDNLVYALRQDHDQADWAIKVKYSVGSRTINRLRSVAKRQTDAVTLLLAACKCHTTAQRKILLHKSRQIRKEDASSMSTLVRTSKWNGRCMRALTQISRMIQWFRYLFYLKLFGKQREEPPTEQDYIDAAAAMRSEAIDRSLEEDAASLRRETKLVLMGSLSSGKELIMRQMKVLYADGYPREERMEYTHAVRSTIRVLEHAIIDLLRDTGINLTRTLNQDFAILLHEVETTEPSNISQAAAHAVSNIWHSSQFSDLFLKNFEIDFPQYSPYFAQEIHRIAAPDYLPSEADIIRLNHSLRGIKELRFTWDDLPLHLFNISGYIPDQFRKRWFHQLENATALIYTVDVSTYDRPYFGQPTESQLLDDFATFESWANSPKFAGSSIILLLNNFTRFRGKLAHSPLGTFFPDFEGPGDDPETEARQFILRRFKDVNRNRLSIYSFWVDLDMGDNQHLYAALKKTLQHIHQRKARSEVWEANSAARSSRSGLLSRGNGIAAAGPVSPKRSGTVTTMTNSSRG
;
A
#
# COMPACT_ATOMS: atom_id res chain seq x y z
N MET A 1 55.46 -16.35 5.79
CA MET A 1 55.32 -17.13 4.54
C MET A 1 54.61 -18.48 4.78
N SER A 2 53.59 -18.56 5.65
CA SER A 2 52.91 -19.82 5.98
C SER A 2 51.38 -19.77 5.92
N ASP A 3 50.77 -18.65 5.50
CA ASP A 3 49.31 -18.46 5.50
C ASP A 3 48.66 -18.69 4.12
N ASN A 4 49.44 -18.57 3.02
CA ASN A 4 48.91 -18.75 1.66
C ASN A 4 48.66 -20.21 1.26
N THR A 5 49.21 -21.19 2.00
CA THR A 5 49.12 -22.61 1.63
C THR A 5 47.80 -23.27 2.06
N VAL A 6 47.06 -22.65 2.99
CA VAL A 6 45.77 -23.14 3.50
C VAL A 6 44.61 -22.76 2.55
N ASP A 7 44.65 -21.56 1.97
CA ASP A 7 43.63 -21.08 1.01
C ASP A 7 43.74 -21.78 -0.36
N GLU A 8 44.96 -22.12 -0.81
CA GLU A 8 45.16 -22.89 -2.05
C GLU A 8 44.53 -24.29 -1.97
N LYS A 9 44.73 -25.02 -0.86
CA LYS A 9 44.11 -26.34 -0.65
C LYS A 9 42.58 -26.27 -0.68
N GLY A 10 41.98 -25.22 -0.12
CA GLY A 10 40.54 -24.98 -0.18
C GLY A 10 40.05 -24.73 -1.61
N GLY A 11 40.80 -23.96 -2.40
CA GLY A 11 40.51 -23.71 -3.82
C GLY A 11 40.51 -24.98 -4.67
N TYR A 12 41.49 -25.87 -4.49
CA TYR A 12 41.56 -27.14 -5.23
C TYR A 12 40.41 -28.11 -4.85
N VAL A 13 40.03 -28.17 -3.57
CA VAL A 13 38.87 -28.97 -3.13
C VAL A 13 37.57 -28.48 -3.76
N LEU A 14 37.40 -27.15 -3.82
CA LEU A 14 36.24 -26.52 -4.44
C LEU A 14 36.18 -26.78 -5.96
N MET A 15 37.31 -26.70 -6.66
CA MET A 15 37.37 -27.03 -8.09
C MET A 15 37.01 -28.49 -8.37
N ASN A 16 37.48 -29.41 -7.54
CA ASN A 16 37.09 -30.83 -7.64
C ASN A 16 35.59 -31.03 -7.39
N ALA A 17 34.99 -30.27 -6.47
CA ALA A 17 33.55 -30.31 -6.22
C ALA A 17 32.74 -29.77 -7.41
N ILE A 18 33.20 -28.69 -8.06
CA ILE A 18 32.59 -28.14 -9.28
C ILE A 18 32.64 -29.17 -10.42
N ALA A 19 33.82 -29.74 -10.68
CA ALA A 19 34.00 -30.76 -11.72
C ALA A 19 33.10 -31.98 -11.47
N SER A 20 33.05 -32.49 -10.23
CA SER A 20 32.20 -33.63 -9.86
C SER A 20 30.70 -33.33 -10.07
N ASN A 21 30.24 -32.14 -9.68
CA ASN A 21 28.85 -31.73 -9.88
C ASN A 21 28.52 -31.57 -11.36
N MET A 22 29.43 -31.02 -12.18
CA MET A 22 29.25 -30.90 -13.63
C MET A 22 29.14 -32.24 -14.34
N ASP A 23 29.98 -33.22 -13.97
CA ASP A 23 29.94 -34.55 -14.55
C ASP A 23 28.65 -35.29 -14.20
N ARG A 24 28.22 -35.20 -12.94
CA ARG A 24 26.94 -35.79 -12.52
C ARG A 24 25.75 -35.10 -13.19
N LEU A 25 25.76 -33.77 -13.31
CA LEU A 25 24.75 -33.04 -14.09
C LEU A 25 24.70 -33.50 -15.54
N ARG A 26 25.86 -33.71 -16.18
CA ARG A 26 25.94 -34.24 -17.55
C ARG A 26 25.30 -35.63 -17.66
N GLN A 27 25.61 -36.53 -16.73
CA GLN A 27 25.03 -37.89 -16.70
C GLN A 27 23.51 -37.86 -16.50
N SER A 28 23.03 -37.06 -15.54
CA SER A 28 21.61 -36.88 -15.26
C SER A 28 20.86 -36.22 -16.43
N ILE A 29 21.43 -35.21 -17.09
CA ILE A 29 20.85 -34.57 -18.29
C ILE A 29 20.72 -35.58 -19.44
N ASN A 30 21.75 -36.39 -19.69
CA ASN A 30 21.71 -37.42 -20.72
C ASN A 30 20.64 -38.49 -20.42
N ALA A 31 20.51 -38.88 -19.15
CA ALA A 31 19.50 -39.81 -18.73
C ALA A 31 18.07 -39.25 -18.86
N LEU A 32 17.88 -37.96 -18.56
CA LEU A 32 16.60 -37.26 -18.75
C LEU A 32 16.26 -37.08 -20.23
N ARG A 33 17.25 -36.85 -21.11
CA ARG A 33 17.05 -36.83 -22.57
C ARG A 33 16.59 -38.19 -23.09
N GLN A 34 17.26 -39.27 -22.68
CA GLN A 34 16.84 -40.64 -23.04
C GLN A 34 15.43 -40.98 -22.53
N LEU A 35 15.05 -40.47 -21.34
CA LEU A 35 13.68 -40.59 -20.86
C LEU A 35 12.73 -39.74 -21.73
N HIS A 36 13.07 -38.49 -22.02
CA HIS A 36 12.26 -37.63 -22.87
C HIS A 36 12.04 -38.22 -24.29
N ASP A 37 13.06 -38.80 -24.91
CA ASP A 37 12.94 -39.39 -26.25
C ASP A 37 12.06 -40.65 -26.25
N ARG A 38 12.05 -41.40 -25.13
CA ARG A 38 11.20 -42.58 -24.93
C ARG A 38 9.74 -42.21 -24.60
N TRP A 39 9.55 -41.10 -23.93
CA TRP A 39 8.26 -40.63 -23.44
C TRP A 39 7.89 -39.36 -24.21
N LYS A 40 7.06 -39.44 -25.27
CA LYS A 40 6.53 -38.25 -25.99
C LYS A 40 5.77 -37.34 -25.00
N ASP A 41 6.50 -36.41 -24.39
CA ASP A 41 6.06 -35.56 -23.31
C ASP A 41 5.30 -34.36 -23.88
N GLY A 42 3.96 -34.42 -23.87
CA GLY A 42 3.09 -33.35 -24.38
C GLY A 42 3.12 -32.04 -23.59
N ASN A 43 3.74 -31.99 -22.40
CA ASN A 43 3.75 -30.80 -21.52
C ASN A 43 5.11 -30.10 -21.41
N GLY A 44 6.15 -30.55 -22.15
CA GLY A 44 7.47 -29.90 -22.17
C GLY A 44 8.19 -29.86 -20.82
N THR A 45 7.81 -30.69 -19.84
CA THR A 45 8.33 -30.61 -18.47
C THR A 45 9.76 -31.11 -18.37
N PHE A 46 10.10 -32.20 -19.08
CA PHE A 46 11.47 -32.68 -19.18
C PHE A 46 12.36 -31.68 -19.95
N ILE A 47 11.87 -31.12 -21.05
CA ILE A 47 12.60 -30.12 -21.86
C ILE A 47 12.95 -28.91 -21.01
N ASN A 48 11.98 -28.37 -20.26
CA ASN A 48 12.20 -27.22 -19.39
C ASN A 48 13.18 -27.50 -18.25
N LEU A 49 13.13 -28.68 -17.64
CA LEU A 49 14.11 -29.07 -16.61
C LEU A 49 15.51 -29.28 -17.23
N ILE A 50 15.60 -29.94 -18.39
CA ILE A 50 16.85 -30.15 -19.12
C ILE A 50 17.48 -28.81 -19.49
N ALA A 51 16.70 -27.83 -19.95
CA ALA A 51 17.18 -26.49 -20.28
C ALA A 51 17.80 -25.79 -19.05
N GLN A 52 17.11 -25.83 -17.90
CA GLN A 52 17.60 -25.22 -16.66
C GLN A 52 18.86 -25.92 -16.12
N LEU A 53 18.93 -27.25 -16.18
CA LEU A 53 20.12 -28.00 -15.77
C LEU A 53 21.29 -27.79 -16.73
N THR A 54 21.02 -27.57 -18.02
CA THR A 54 22.04 -27.24 -19.02
C THR A 54 22.61 -25.84 -18.78
N ALA A 55 21.76 -24.87 -18.45
CA ALA A 55 22.18 -23.53 -18.05
C ALA A 55 23.03 -23.55 -16.76
N LEU A 56 22.58 -24.29 -15.73
CA LEU A 56 23.36 -24.47 -14.50
C LEU A 56 24.74 -25.08 -14.78
N LYS A 57 24.81 -26.14 -15.60
CA LYS A 57 26.07 -26.77 -15.99
C LYS A 57 27.00 -25.80 -16.73
N SER A 58 26.45 -24.98 -17.64
CA SER A 58 27.22 -23.96 -18.36
C SER A 58 27.84 -22.95 -17.41
N ASN A 59 27.05 -22.44 -16.46
CA ASN A 59 27.52 -21.45 -15.49
C ASN A 59 28.55 -22.02 -14.51
N LEU A 60 28.42 -23.30 -14.14
CA LEU A 60 29.46 -23.99 -13.36
C LEU A 60 30.76 -24.16 -14.16
N GLY A 61 30.66 -24.38 -15.48
CA GLY A 61 31.82 -24.38 -16.38
C GLY A 61 32.52 -23.03 -16.42
N GLU A 62 31.78 -21.94 -16.60
CA GLU A 62 32.35 -20.58 -16.54
C GLU A 62 33.00 -20.28 -15.18
N MET A 63 32.42 -20.80 -14.09
CA MET A 63 32.98 -20.66 -12.74
C MET A 63 34.27 -21.47 -12.56
N GLN A 64 34.32 -22.68 -13.11
CA GLN A 64 35.54 -23.50 -13.13
C GLN A 64 36.65 -22.82 -13.94
N ASP A 65 36.32 -22.33 -15.13
CA ASP A 65 37.27 -21.62 -15.99
C ASP A 65 37.79 -20.35 -15.31
N TRP A 66 36.92 -19.57 -14.66
CA TRP A 66 37.34 -18.40 -13.91
C TRP A 66 38.25 -18.75 -12.73
N MET A 67 37.91 -19.79 -11.96
CA MET A 67 38.73 -20.25 -10.83
C MET A 67 40.11 -20.76 -11.26
N ASN A 68 40.22 -21.38 -12.43
CA ASN A 68 41.51 -21.79 -13.00
C ASN A 68 42.46 -20.59 -13.25
N HIS A 69 41.91 -19.39 -13.52
CA HIS A 69 42.70 -18.19 -13.86
C HIS A 69 42.93 -17.24 -12.66
N ALA A 70 42.05 -17.24 -11.66
CA ALA A 70 42.04 -16.23 -10.58
C ALA A 70 42.28 -16.80 -9.17
N MET A 71 42.76 -18.04 -9.05
CA MET A 71 42.85 -18.79 -7.78
C MET A 71 43.69 -18.09 -6.70
N SER A 72 44.74 -17.36 -7.08
CA SER A 72 45.67 -16.69 -6.17
C SER A 72 45.17 -15.37 -5.58
N GLU A 73 44.06 -14.82 -6.08
CA GLU A 73 43.54 -13.47 -5.70
C GLU A 73 42.17 -13.52 -5.01
N MET A 74 41.70 -14.72 -4.64
CA MET A 74 40.34 -14.88 -4.11
C MET A 74 40.23 -14.47 -2.64
N HIS A 75 39.21 -13.67 -2.34
CA HIS A 75 38.88 -13.29 -0.97
C HIS A 75 38.32 -14.50 -0.18
N PRO A 76 38.75 -14.77 1.07
CA PRO A 76 38.34 -15.94 1.84
C PRO A 76 36.81 -16.11 2.02
N GLN A 77 36.10 -14.99 2.14
CA GLN A 77 34.63 -15.00 2.22
C GLN A 77 33.93 -15.49 0.94
N LEU A 78 34.52 -15.24 -0.23
CA LEU A 78 34.01 -15.68 -1.52
C LEU A 78 34.19 -17.20 -1.68
N LEU A 79 35.35 -17.73 -1.25
CA LEU A 79 35.61 -19.16 -1.20
C LEU A 79 34.59 -19.91 -0.34
N LYS A 80 34.30 -19.40 0.87
CA LYS A 80 33.26 -19.96 1.76
C LYS A 80 31.87 -19.93 1.14
N ASP A 81 31.52 -18.84 0.45
CA ASP A 81 30.21 -18.69 -0.19
C ASP A 81 30.05 -19.62 -1.42
N MET A 82 31.14 -19.88 -2.14
CA MET A 82 31.18 -20.84 -3.25
C MET A 82 31.12 -22.29 -2.77
N ASP A 83 31.83 -22.63 -1.70
CA ASP A 83 31.80 -23.98 -1.11
C ASP A 83 30.39 -24.36 -0.64
N LEU A 84 29.71 -23.43 0.05
CA LEU A 84 28.33 -23.61 0.46
C LEU A 84 27.37 -23.81 -0.74
N LEU A 85 27.60 -23.09 -1.84
CA LEU A 85 26.83 -23.26 -3.07
C LEU A 85 27.11 -24.62 -3.72
N MET A 86 28.35 -25.10 -3.72
CA MET A 86 28.71 -26.40 -4.29
C MET A 86 28.14 -27.57 -3.49
N ALA A 87 28.08 -27.44 -2.16
CA ALA A 87 27.36 -28.39 -1.32
C ALA A 87 25.86 -28.44 -1.67
N SER A 88 25.23 -27.28 -1.90
CA SER A 88 23.83 -27.15 -2.34
C SER A 88 23.58 -27.78 -3.72
N CYS A 89 24.43 -27.47 -4.70
CA CYS A 89 24.40 -28.08 -6.03
C CYS A 89 24.55 -29.62 -5.95
N GLY A 90 25.42 -30.11 -5.06
CA GLY A 90 25.59 -31.54 -4.82
C GLY A 90 24.32 -32.23 -4.27
N VAL A 91 23.54 -31.54 -3.44
CA VAL A 91 22.24 -32.04 -2.94
C VAL A 91 21.19 -32.08 -4.06
N LEU A 92 21.14 -31.06 -4.92
CA LEU A 92 20.27 -31.04 -6.09
C LEU A 92 20.56 -32.22 -7.02
N VAL A 93 21.84 -32.42 -7.35
CA VAL A 93 22.32 -33.49 -8.23
C VAL A 93 21.98 -34.87 -7.65
N ARG A 94 22.21 -35.11 -6.35
CA ARG A 94 21.83 -36.38 -5.70
C ARG A 94 20.32 -36.66 -5.78
N ASN A 95 19.49 -35.64 -5.63
CA ASN A 95 18.04 -35.79 -5.76
C ASN A 95 17.62 -36.05 -7.22
N LEU A 96 18.35 -35.48 -8.18
CA LEU A 96 18.16 -35.71 -9.60
C LEU A 96 18.53 -37.16 -9.99
N ASP A 97 19.68 -37.65 -9.50
CA ASP A 97 20.11 -39.03 -9.72
C ASP A 97 19.10 -40.03 -9.13
N ASN A 98 18.57 -39.75 -7.93
CA ASN A 98 17.52 -40.58 -7.31
C ASN A 98 16.22 -40.58 -8.12
N LEU A 99 15.83 -39.43 -8.68
CA LEU A 99 14.66 -39.33 -9.56
C LEU A 99 14.88 -40.14 -10.84
N VAL A 100 16.02 -39.95 -11.49
CA VAL A 100 16.40 -40.67 -12.72
C VAL A 100 16.45 -42.19 -12.47
N TYR A 101 17.00 -42.62 -11.34
CA TYR A 101 17.04 -44.02 -10.93
C TYR A 101 15.62 -44.58 -10.72
N ALA A 102 14.76 -43.86 -9.99
CA ALA A 102 13.37 -44.27 -9.76
C ALA A 102 12.53 -44.32 -11.04
N LEU A 103 12.85 -43.48 -12.03
CA LEU A 103 12.21 -43.48 -13.35
C LEU A 103 12.77 -44.55 -14.30
N ARG A 104 13.97 -45.10 -14.02
CA ARG A 104 14.60 -46.18 -14.79
C ARG A 104 14.26 -47.59 -14.28
N GLN A 105 13.98 -47.77 -12.98
CA GLN A 105 13.53 -49.06 -12.41
C GLN A 105 12.05 -49.34 -12.76
N ASP A 106 11.80 -49.96 -13.93
CA ASP A 106 11.19 -51.29 -14.08
C ASP A 106 10.77 -51.53 -15.55
N HIS A 107 11.02 -52.73 -16.06
CA HIS A 107 10.88 -53.08 -17.48
C HIS A 107 9.54 -53.76 -17.85
N ASP A 108 8.61 -53.97 -16.91
CA ASP A 108 7.43 -54.85 -17.12
C ASP A 108 6.15 -54.48 -16.32
N GLN A 109 5.72 -53.21 -16.29
CA GLN A 109 4.42 -52.86 -15.66
C GLN A 109 3.52 -51.96 -16.53
N ALA A 110 2.22 -52.22 -16.45
CA ALA A 110 1.16 -51.67 -17.29
C ALA A 110 1.07 -50.12 -17.35
N ASP A 111 0.71 -49.59 -18.53
CA ASP A 111 0.58 -48.17 -18.93
C ASP A 111 -0.06 -47.20 -17.91
N TRP A 112 -0.94 -47.69 -17.04
CA TRP A 112 -1.67 -46.83 -16.10
C TRP A 112 -0.83 -46.48 -14.85
N ALA A 113 -0.02 -47.42 -14.34
CA ALA A 113 0.89 -47.20 -13.21
C ALA A 113 2.01 -46.23 -13.60
N ILE A 114 2.40 -46.27 -14.88
CA ILE A 114 3.31 -45.34 -15.54
C ILE A 114 2.74 -43.90 -15.55
N LYS A 115 1.46 -43.70 -15.94
CA LYS A 115 0.83 -42.36 -15.93
C LYS A 115 0.69 -41.75 -14.53
N VAL A 116 0.41 -42.55 -13.51
CA VAL A 116 0.33 -42.09 -12.11
C VAL A 116 1.72 -41.82 -11.52
N LYS A 117 2.73 -42.64 -11.83
CA LYS A 117 4.13 -42.34 -11.49
C LYS A 117 4.62 -41.08 -12.18
N TYR A 118 4.21 -40.84 -13.43
CA TYR A 118 4.54 -39.63 -14.18
C TYR A 118 3.89 -38.37 -13.58
N SER A 119 2.64 -38.42 -13.08
CA SER A 119 2.00 -37.26 -12.44
C SER A 119 2.62 -36.91 -11.08
N VAL A 120 3.03 -37.92 -10.30
CA VAL A 120 3.78 -37.73 -9.04
C VAL A 120 5.23 -37.25 -9.31
N GLY A 121 5.85 -37.78 -10.37
CA GLY A 121 7.15 -37.37 -10.89
C GLY A 121 7.15 -35.92 -11.39
N SER A 122 6.11 -35.48 -12.10
CA SER A 122 5.98 -34.12 -12.66
C SER A 122 6.00 -33.03 -11.60
N ARG A 123 5.37 -33.25 -10.43
CA ARG A 123 5.47 -32.33 -9.28
C ARG A 123 6.89 -32.24 -8.73
N THR A 124 7.62 -33.36 -8.70
CA THR A 124 9.02 -33.41 -8.25
C THR A 124 9.95 -32.76 -9.28
N ILE A 125 9.72 -32.98 -10.57
CA ILE A 125 10.43 -32.38 -11.72
C ILE A 125 10.26 -30.85 -11.71
N ASN A 126 9.03 -30.35 -11.50
CA ASN A 126 8.78 -28.90 -11.41
C ASN A 126 9.45 -28.24 -10.20
N ARG A 127 9.52 -28.94 -9.06
CA ARG A 127 10.25 -28.44 -7.88
C ARG A 127 11.76 -28.44 -8.10
N LEU A 128 12.31 -29.51 -8.68
CA LEU A 128 13.73 -29.57 -9.07
C LEU A 128 14.07 -28.49 -10.10
N ARG A 129 13.17 -28.18 -11.04
CA ARG A 129 13.31 -27.06 -11.98
C ARG A 129 13.42 -25.72 -11.26
N SER A 130 12.55 -25.47 -10.28
CA SER A 130 12.59 -24.22 -9.50
C SER A 130 13.89 -24.05 -8.72
N VAL A 131 14.43 -25.15 -8.15
CA VAL A 131 15.72 -25.14 -7.44
C VAL A 131 16.87 -24.98 -8.43
N ALA A 132 16.86 -25.69 -9.57
CA ALA A 132 17.88 -25.53 -10.61
C ALA A 132 17.96 -24.09 -11.13
N LYS A 133 16.82 -23.43 -11.34
CA LYS A 133 16.76 -22.01 -11.75
C LYS A 133 17.41 -21.08 -10.70
N ARG A 134 17.01 -21.20 -9.43
CA ARG A 134 17.57 -20.35 -8.36
C ARG A 134 19.06 -20.60 -8.10
N GLN A 135 19.52 -21.85 -8.23
CA GLN A 135 20.95 -22.17 -8.19
C GLN A 135 21.70 -21.56 -9.38
N THR A 136 21.09 -21.53 -10.57
CA THR A 136 21.64 -20.86 -11.76
C THR A 136 21.80 -19.36 -11.50
N ASP A 137 20.79 -18.71 -10.93
CA ASP A 137 20.82 -17.29 -10.55
C ASP A 137 21.85 -17.00 -9.44
N ALA A 138 22.05 -17.93 -8.50
CA ALA A 138 23.05 -17.79 -7.45
C ALA A 138 24.49 -17.90 -8.00
N VAL A 139 24.73 -18.79 -8.96
CA VAL A 139 26.03 -18.96 -9.64
C VAL A 139 26.34 -17.71 -10.47
N THR A 140 25.38 -17.16 -11.22
CA THR A 140 25.60 -15.93 -12.01
C THR A 140 25.92 -14.71 -11.15
N LEU A 141 25.25 -14.56 -10.01
CA LEU A 141 25.53 -13.48 -9.06
C LEU A 141 26.91 -13.61 -8.41
N LEU A 142 27.37 -14.83 -8.14
CA LEU A 142 28.74 -15.05 -7.65
C LEU A 142 29.78 -14.80 -8.73
N LEU A 143 29.53 -15.23 -9.98
CA LEU A 143 30.37 -14.90 -11.13
C LEU A 143 30.46 -13.38 -11.37
N ALA A 144 29.35 -12.65 -11.18
CA ALA A 144 29.35 -11.20 -11.25
C ALA A 144 30.16 -10.59 -10.09
N ALA A 145 30.02 -11.11 -8.87
CA ALA A 145 30.80 -10.67 -7.71
C ALA A 145 32.31 -10.92 -7.89
N CYS A 146 32.69 -12.03 -8.55
CA CYS A 146 34.05 -12.36 -8.96
C CYS A 146 34.63 -11.34 -9.96
N LYS A 147 33.81 -10.83 -10.86
CA LYS A 147 34.20 -9.86 -11.91
C LYS A 147 34.11 -8.38 -11.47
N CYS A 148 33.60 -8.10 -10.26
CA CYS A 148 33.46 -6.74 -9.74
C CYS A 148 34.74 -6.22 -9.08
N HIS A 149 35.24 -5.06 -9.53
CA HIS A 149 36.40 -4.38 -8.96
C HIS A 149 36.09 -3.49 -7.74
N THR A 150 34.82 -3.12 -7.53
CA THR A 150 34.42 -2.25 -6.41
C THR A 150 33.94 -3.07 -5.20
N THR A 151 34.42 -2.71 -4.00
CA THR A 151 34.13 -3.45 -2.76
C THR A 151 32.67 -3.32 -2.32
N ALA A 152 32.02 -2.17 -2.58
CA ALA A 152 30.62 -1.93 -2.25
C ALA A 152 29.65 -2.76 -3.11
N GLN A 153 29.85 -2.79 -4.44
CA GLN A 153 29.00 -3.60 -5.34
C GLN A 153 29.21 -5.10 -5.09
N ARG A 154 30.44 -5.53 -4.81
CA ARG A 154 30.74 -6.91 -4.41
C ARG A 154 29.97 -7.33 -3.17
N LYS A 155 29.90 -6.49 -2.12
CA LYS A 155 29.12 -6.78 -0.90
C LYS A 155 27.62 -6.93 -1.17
N ILE A 156 27.05 -6.10 -2.03
CA ILE A 156 25.62 -6.16 -2.41
C ILE A 156 25.32 -7.45 -3.17
N LEU A 157 26.16 -7.83 -4.13
CA LEU A 157 26.00 -9.06 -4.91
C LEU A 157 26.14 -10.32 -4.04
N LEU A 158 27.10 -10.32 -3.10
CA LEU A 158 27.27 -11.40 -2.14
C LEU A 158 26.05 -11.53 -1.20
N HIS A 159 25.48 -10.40 -0.76
CA HIS A 159 24.28 -10.40 0.07
C HIS A 159 23.06 -10.97 -0.67
N LYS A 160 22.82 -10.54 -1.92
CA LYS A 160 21.74 -11.09 -2.76
C LYS A 160 21.90 -12.58 -3.03
N SER A 161 23.14 -13.04 -3.30
CA SER A 161 23.44 -14.46 -3.47
C SER A 161 23.14 -15.28 -2.20
N ARG A 162 23.43 -14.75 -1.00
CA ARG A 162 23.10 -15.40 0.28
C ARG A 162 21.60 -15.48 0.55
N GLN A 163 20.84 -14.45 0.18
CA GLN A 163 19.39 -14.44 0.34
C GLN A 163 18.72 -15.54 -0.50
N ILE A 164 19.11 -15.68 -1.77
CA ILE A 164 18.65 -16.75 -2.65
C ILE A 164 19.02 -18.13 -2.08
N ARG A 165 20.25 -18.29 -1.55
CA ARG A 165 20.67 -19.54 -0.90
C ARG A 165 19.86 -19.89 0.36
N LYS A 166 19.43 -18.90 1.15
CA LYS A 166 18.61 -19.12 2.35
C LYS A 166 17.22 -19.65 1.99
N GLU A 167 16.63 -19.11 0.92
CA GLU A 167 15.37 -19.61 0.34
C GLU A 167 15.54 -21.02 -0.24
N ASP A 168 16.68 -21.31 -0.87
CA ASP A 168 16.99 -22.64 -1.40
C ASP A 168 17.18 -23.70 -0.30
N ALA A 169 17.81 -23.37 0.83
CA ALA A 169 17.94 -24.29 1.96
C ALA A 169 16.57 -24.76 2.50
N SER A 170 15.60 -23.84 2.58
CA SER A 170 14.23 -24.16 2.97
C SER A 170 13.52 -25.06 1.94
N SER A 171 13.70 -24.77 0.65
CA SER A 171 13.13 -25.55 -0.47
C SER A 171 13.75 -26.95 -0.57
N MET A 172 15.06 -27.08 -0.36
CA MET A 172 15.78 -28.36 -0.35
C MET A 172 15.39 -29.23 0.85
N SER A 173 15.21 -28.66 2.03
CA SER A 173 14.72 -29.40 3.21
C SER A 173 13.32 -30.01 2.96
N THR A 174 12.49 -29.29 2.20
CA THR A 174 11.15 -29.73 1.79
C THR A 174 11.25 -30.85 0.74
N LEU A 175 12.18 -30.76 -0.21
CA LEU A 175 12.46 -31.80 -1.20
C LEU A 175 12.92 -33.12 -0.56
N VAL A 176 13.85 -33.06 0.39
CA VAL A 176 14.38 -34.23 1.12
C VAL A 176 13.30 -34.91 1.98
N ARG A 177 12.34 -34.15 2.51
CA ARG A 177 11.18 -34.70 3.23
C ARG A 177 10.19 -35.37 2.28
N THR A 178 9.94 -34.81 1.10
CA THR A 178 9.02 -35.40 0.11
C THR A 178 9.55 -36.62 -0.64
N SER A 179 10.87 -36.75 -0.86
CA SER A 179 11.45 -37.93 -1.51
C SER A 179 11.27 -39.21 -0.70
N LYS A 180 11.32 -39.13 0.64
CA LYS A 180 11.05 -40.25 1.57
C LYS A 180 9.57 -40.69 1.57
N TRP A 181 8.64 -39.77 1.33
CA TRP A 181 7.20 -40.05 1.30
C TRP A 181 6.76 -40.64 -0.05
N ASN A 182 7.30 -40.13 -1.15
CA ASN A 182 7.04 -40.63 -2.51
C ASN A 182 7.51 -42.08 -2.73
N GLY A 183 8.62 -42.48 -2.09
CA GLY A 183 9.11 -43.87 -2.14
C GLY A 183 8.25 -44.89 -1.37
N ARG A 184 7.36 -44.45 -0.46
CA ARG A 184 6.36 -45.31 0.19
C ARG A 184 5.05 -45.36 -0.62
N CYS A 185 4.62 -44.22 -1.17
CA CYS A 185 3.44 -44.12 -2.03
C CYS A 185 3.61 -44.95 -3.33
N MET A 186 4.79 -44.92 -3.96
CA MET A 186 5.06 -45.75 -5.15
C MET A 186 5.03 -47.26 -4.88
N ARG A 187 5.30 -47.72 -3.65
CA ARG A 187 5.20 -49.14 -3.25
C ARG A 187 3.76 -49.58 -2.95
N ALA A 188 2.90 -48.67 -2.51
CA ALA A 188 1.47 -48.95 -2.28
C ALA A 188 0.68 -49.02 -3.60
N LEU A 189 1.05 -48.19 -4.58
CA LEU A 189 0.38 -48.13 -5.89
C LEU A 189 0.63 -49.37 -6.77
N THR A 190 1.76 -50.08 -6.60
CA THR A 190 2.04 -51.32 -7.33
C THR A 190 1.13 -52.48 -6.91
N GLN A 191 0.60 -52.49 -5.68
CA GLN A 191 -0.34 -53.52 -5.21
C GLN A 191 -1.76 -53.35 -5.77
N ILE A 192 -2.18 -52.13 -6.11
CA ILE A 192 -3.53 -51.80 -6.59
C ILE A 192 -3.73 -52.16 -8.10
N SER A 193 -2.62 -52.41 -8.82
CA SER A 193 -2.59 -52.67 -10.28
C SER A 193 -3.36 -53.89 -10.76
N ARG A 194 -3.41 -54.96 -9.96
CA ARG A 194 -4.05 -56.22 -10.36
C ARG A 194 -5.58 -56.13 -10.41
N MET A 195 -6.15 -55.22 -9.61
CA MET A 195 -7.60 -55.05 -9.51
C MET A 195 -8.17 -54.25 -10.69
N ILE A 196 -7.37 -53.35 -11.26
CA ILE A 196 -7.80 -52.43 -12.34
C ILE A 196 -7.74 -53.10 -13.73
N GLN A 197 -6.90 -54.12 -13.92
CA GLN A 197 -6.82 -54.87 -15.18
C GLN A 197 -8.12 -55.62 -15.53
N TRP A 198 -8.84 -56.09 -14.51
CA TRP A 198 -10.14 -56.74 -14.69
C TRP A 198 -11.22 -55.78 -15.22
N PHE A 199 -11.23 -54.54 -14.75
CA PHE A 199 -12.15 -53.50 -15.21
C PHE A 199 -11.88 -53.01 -16.64
N ARG A 200 -10.63 -53.12 -17.13
CA ARG A 200 -10.23 -52.64 -18.46
C ARG A 200 -10.67 -53.58 -19.60
N TYR A 201 -10.76 -54.88 -19.34
CA TYR A 201 -11.25 -55.87 -20.31
C TYR A 201 -12.72 -55.63 -20.66
N LEU A 202 -13.52 -55.27 -19.66
CA LEU A 202 -14.94 -54.91 -19.82
C LEU A 202 -15.15 -53.63 -20.64
N PHE A 203 -14.20 -52.69 -20.59
CA PHE A 203 -14.31 -51.40 -21.28
C PHE A 203 -13.90 -51.48 -22.75
N TYR A 204 -12.98 -52.39 -23.11
CA TYR A 204 -12.41 -52.53 -24.45
C TYR A 204 -13.40 -53.03 -25.51
N LEU A 205 -14.47 -53.72 -25.10
CA LEU A 205 -15.49 -54.23 -26.01
C LEU A 205 -16.43 -53.16 -26.58
N LYS A 206 -16.41 -51.92 -26.06
CA LYS A 206 -17.49 -50.95 -26.28
C LYS A 206 -17.14 -49.71 -27.14
N LEU A 207 -15.90 -49.57 -27.62
CA LEU A 207 -15.40 -48.26 -28.09
C LEU A 207 -14.67 -48.23 -29.44
N PHE A 208 -14.96 -49.14 -30.37
CA PHE A 208 -14.57 -48.95 -31.77
C PHE A 208 -15.70 -48.26 -32.55
N GLY A 209 -15.65 -46.92 -32.58
CA GLY A 209 -16.56 -46.12 -33.39
C GLY A 209 -16.41 -44.61 -33.20
N LYS A 210 -15.28 -44.01 -33.58
CA LYS A 210 -15.20 -42.60 -34.04
C LYS A 210 -13.84 -42.26 -34.66
N GLN A 211 -13.87 -41.35 -35.64
CA GLN A 211 -12.83 -41.00 -36.62
C GLN A 211 -11.53 -40.41 -36.03
N ARG A 212 -10.43 -40.51 -36.80
CA ARG A 212 -9.11 -39.90 -36.55
C ARG A 212 -9.15 -38.38 -36.80
N GLU A 213 -8.85 -37.58 -35.79
CA GLU A 213 -8.42 -36.17 -35.95
C GLU A 213 -6.90 -36.14 -36.26
N GLU A 214 -6.49 -35.30 -37.20
CA GLU A 214 -5.08 -35.08 -37.55
C GLU A 214 -4.33 -34.34 -36.43
N PRO A 215 -3.01 -34.59 -36.24
CA PRO A 215 -2.25 -33.96 -35.16
C PRO A 215 -2.03 -32.46 -35.42
N PRO A 216 -2.16 -31.60 -34.38
CA PRO A 216 -2.02 -30.15 -34.52
C PRO A 216 -0.62 -29.71 -34.97
N THR A 217 -0.57 -28.64 -35.75
CA THR A 217 0.63 -28.04 -36.37
C THR A 217 1.41 -27.19 -35.36
N GLU A 218 2.70 -26.90 -35.58
CA GLU A 218 3.52 -26.03 -34.71
C GLU A 218 2.89 -24.65 -34.47
N GLN A 219 2.22 -24.09 -35.49
CA GLN A 219 1.46 -22.84 -35.38
C GLN A 219 0.29 -22.95 -34.39
N ASP A 220 -0.43 -24.09 -34.39
CA ASP A 220 -1.55 -24.34 -33.46
C ASP A 220 -1.07 -24.38 -32.00
N TYR A 221 0.17 -24.83 -31.76
CA TYR A 221 0.77 -24.81 -30.42
C TYR A 221 1.14 -23.39 -29.97
N ILE A 222 1.65 -22.55 -30.88
CA ILE A 222 1.95 -21.14 -30.59
C ILE A 222 0.66 -20.38 -30.29
N ASP A 223 -0.39 -20.63 -31.08
CA ASP A 223 -1.70 -20.02 -30.93
C ASP A 223 -2.38 -20.48 -29.63
N ALA A 224 -2.27 -21.77 -29.27
CA ALA A 224 -2.75 -22.28 -27.98
C ALA A 224 -1.98 -21.68 -26.79
N ALA A 225 -0.66 -21.50 -26.88
CA ALA A 225 0.13 -20.86 -25.83
C ALA A 225 -0.16 -19.36 -25.71
N ALA A 226 -0.46 -18.68 -26.82
CA ALA A 226 -0.94 -17.31 -26.82
C ALA A 226 -2.33 -17.21 -26.19
N ALA A 227 -3.25 -18.11 -26.53
CA ALA A 227 -4.59 -18.18 -25.96
C ALA A 227 -4.55 -18.42 -24.44
N MET A 228 -3.71 -19.34 -23.95
CA MET A 228 -3.53 -19.58 -22.51
C MET A 228 -2.96 -18.36 -21.77
N ARG A 229 -2.05 -17.60 -22.39
CA ARG A 229 -1.55 -16.34 -21.82
C ARG A 229 -2.61 -15.26 -21.80
N SER A 230 -3.40 -15.14 -22.86
CA SER A 230 -4.53 -14.21 -22.92
C SER A 230 -5.54 -14.54 -21.82
N GLU A 231 -5.94 -15.80 -21.68
CA GLU A 231 -6.87 -16.24 -20.64
C GLU A 231 -6.33 -15.97 -19.22
N ALA A 232 -5.03 -16.17 -19.00
CA ALA A 232 -4.41 -15.85 -17.70
C ALA A 232 -4.40 -14.34 -17.42
N ILE A 233 -4.16 -13.51 -18.43
CA ILE A 233 -4.25 -12.04 -18.31
C ILE A 233 -5.70 -11.63 -18.05
N ASP A 234 -6.65 -12.16 -18.81
CA ASP A 234 -8.08 -11.85 -18.66
C ASP A 234 -8.56 -12.21 -17.25
N ARG A 235 -8.14 -13.36 -16.71
CA ARG A 235 -8.42 -13.75 -15.33
C ARG A 235 -7.81 -12.79 -14.30
N SER A 236 -6.55 -12.38 -14.50
CA SER A 236 -5.91 -11.39 -13.62
C SER A 236 -6.64 -10.04 -13.66
N LEU A 237 -7.07 -9.60 -14.85
CA LEU A 237 -7.83 -8.37 -15.04
C LEU A 237 -9.22 -8.45 -14.39
N GLU A 238 -9.89 -9.61 -14.45
CA GLU A 238 -11.15 -9.84 -13.75
C GLU A 238 -10.99 -9.78 -12.21
N GLU A 239 -9.92 -10.39 -11.68
CA GLU A 239 -9.58 -10.34 -10.25
C GLU A 239 -9.27 -8.91 -9.79
N ASP A 240 -8.44 -8.17 -10.56
CA ASP A 240 -8.11 -6.77 -10.29
C ASP A 240 -9.35 -5.88 -10.38
N ALA A 241 -10.21 -6.08 -11.39
CA ALA A 241 -11.46 -5.35 -11.52
C ALA A 241 -12.41 -5.63 -10.35
N ALA A 242 -12.49 -6.87 -9.87
CA ALA A 242 -13.29 -7.22 -8.69
C ALA A 242 -12.73 -6.57 -7.41
N SER A 243 -11.41 -6.52 -7.26
CA SER A 243 -10.73 -5.85 -6.14
C SER A 243 -11.00 -4.35 -6.14
N LEU A 244 -10.78 -3.68 -7.28
CA LEU A 244 -11.02 -2.24 -7.47
C LEU A 244 -12.48 -1.84 -7.25
N ARG A 245 -13.44 -2.72 -7.54
CA ARG A 245 -14.87 -2.49 -7.26
C ARG A 245 -15.21 -2.56 -5.76
N ARG A 246 -14.44 -3.32 -4.97
CA ARG A 246 -14.64 -3.45 -3.51
C ARG A 246 -13.92 -2.36 -2.72
N GLU A 247 -12.92 -1.73 -3.34
CA GLU A 247 -12.12 -0.68 -2.74
C GLU A 247 -12.95 0.58 -2.45
N THR A 248 -12.88 1.05 -1.21
CA THR A 248 -13.59 2.25 -0.75
C THR A 248 -12.73 3.47 -1.00
N LYS A 249 -13.14 4.30 -1.95
CA LYS A 249 -12.42 5.52 -2.29
C LYS A 249 -12.81 6.68 -1.38
N LEU A 250 -11.81 7.33 -0.78
CA LEU A 250 -11.96 8.51 0.07
C LEU A 250 -11.05 9.62 -0.45
N VAL A 251 -11.56 10.85 -0.51
CA VAL A 251 -10.79 11.99 -1.02
C VAL A 251 -10.65 13.05 0.05
N LEU A 252 -9.42 13.32 0.49
CA LEU A 252 -9.07 14.40 1.40
C LEU A 252 -8.92 15.71 0.64
N MET A 253 -9.59 16.73 1.16
CA MET A 253 -9.66 18.08 0.61
C MET A 253 -9.60 19.09 1.75
N GLY A 254 -9.13 20.30 1.45
CA GLY A 254 -9.03 21.39 2.41
C GLY A 254 -7.82 22.28 2.14
N SER A 255 -7.78 23.43 2.82
CA SER A 255 -6.64 24.35 2.79
C SER A 255 -5.34 23.68 3.27
N LEU A 256 -4.19 24.26 2.91
CA LEU A 256 -2.86 23.73 3.26
C LEU A 256 -2.64 23.58 4.78
N SER A 257 -3.34 24.35 5.61
CA SER A 257 -3.22 24.34 7.06
C SER A 257 -4.34 23.63 7.81
N SER A 258 -5.26 23.01 7.07
CA SER A 258 -6.44 22.37 7.66
C SER A 258 -6.18 21.05 8.39
N GLY A 259 -4.98 20.45 8.24
CA GLY A 259 -4.63 19.18 8.88
C GLY A 259 -4.84 17.92 8.03
N LYS A 260 -5.11 18.05 6.72
CA LYS A 260 -5.24 16.91 5.80
C LYS A 260 -3.97 16.05 5.71
N GLU A 261 -2.79 16.66 5.66
CA GLU A 261 -1.52 15.93 5.62
C GLU A 261 -1.32 15.14 6.92
N LEU A 262 -1.70 15.72 8.05
CA LEU A 262 -1.62 15.06 9.36
C LEU A 262 -2.51 13.82 9.39
N ILE A 263 -3.78 13.91 8.96
CA ILE A 263 -4.68 12.75 8.90
C ILE A 263 -4.13 11.64 8.00
N MET A 264 -3.67 12.00 6.80
CA MET A 264 -3.10 11.01 5.88
C MET A 264 -1.89 10.29 6.50
N ARG A 265 -1.00 11.02 7.17
CA ARG A 265 0.18 10.43 7.80
C ARG A 265 -0.17 9.63 9.06
N GLN A 266 -1.15 10.07 9.85
CA GLN A 266 -1.68 9.31 10.98
C GLN A 266 -2.29 7.98 10.51
N MET A 267 -3.09 7.99 9.43
CA MET A 267 -3.61 6.76 8.84
C MET A 267 -2.50 5.83 8.32
N LYS A 268 -1.43 6.38 7.72
CA LYS A 268 -0.24 5.58 7.32
C LYS A 268 0.42 4.90 8.52
N VAL A 269 0.58 5.62 9.64
CA VAL A 269 1.19 5.08 10.86
C VAL A 269 0.31 4.02 11.52
N LEU A 270 -1.00 4.27 11.61
CA LEU A 270 -1.92 3.39 12.32
C LEU A 270 -2.31 2.12 11.55
N TYR A 271 -2.41 2.22 10.21
CA TYR A 271 -3.03 1.17 9.39
C TYR A 271 -2.19 0.70 8.20
N ALA A 272 -1.00 1.24 7.98
CA ALA A 272 -0.07 0.81 6.94
C ALA A 272 1.33 0.53 7.53
N ASP A 273 2.37 0.52 6.70
CA ASP A 273 3.73 0.15 7.10
C ASP A 273 4.46 1.20 7.97
N GLY A 274 3.79 2.28 8.35
CA GLY A 274 4.35 3.34 9.20
C GLY A 274 5.60 4.02 8.61
N TYR A 275 6.53 4.42 9.48
CA TYR A 275 7.84 4.96 9.08
C TYR A 275 8.99 4.14 9.69
N PRO A 276 9.69 3.30 8.90
CA PRO A 276 10.80 2.50 9.39
C PRO A 276 11.95 3.39 9.88
N ARG A 277 12.74 2.90 10.84
CA ARG A 277 13.81 3.68 11.51
C ARG A 277 14.78 4.36 10.54
N GLU A 278 15.10 3.69 9.44
CA GLU A 278 16.02 4.20 8.41
C GLU A 278 15.43 5.44 7.71
N GLU A 279 14.15 5.40 7.32
CA GLU A 279 13.45 6.54 6.71
C GLU A 279 13.31 7.70 7.70
N ARG A 280 13.12 7.40 9.00
CA ARG A 280 12.96 8.44 10.04
C ARG A 280 14.17 9.35 10.19
N MET A 281 15.39 8.86 9.91
CA MET A 281 16.60 9.68 9.98
C MET A 281 16.62 10.80 8.95
N GLU A 282 15.95 10.62 7.81
CA GLU A 282 15.89 11.62 6.74
C GLU A 282 15.08 12.85 7.15
N TYR A 283 14.17 12.71 8.13
CA TYR A 283 13.30 13.79 8.60
C TYR A 283 13.94 14.66 9.69
N THR A 284 15.11 14.30 10.22
CA THR A 284 15.75 15.04 11.33
C THR A 284 15.95 16.52 10.98
N HIS A 285 16.45 16.80 9.77
CA HIS A 285 16.64 18.16 9.30
C HIS A 285 15.31 18.92 9.19
N ALA A 286 14.27 18.29 8.67
CA ALA A 286 12.96 18.90 8.50
C ALA A 286 12.30 19.26 9.85
N VAL A 287 12.45 18.41 10.87
CA VAL A 287 11.95 18.70 12.22
C VAL A 287 12.70 19.88 12.83
N ARG A 288 14.02 19.87 12.79
CA ARG A 288 14.83 20.97 13.34
C ARG A 288 14.61 22.29 12.60
N SER A 289 14.43 22.25 11.28
CA SER A 289 14.03 23.42 10.50
C SER A 289 12.65 23.95 10.91
N THR A 290 11.72 23.08 11.31
CA THR A 290 10.41 23.52 11.84
C THR A 290 10.57 24.21 13.20
N ILE A 291 11.46 23.71 14.08
CA ILE A 291 11.82 24.41 15.32
C ILE A 291 12.40 25.78 15.01
N ARG A 292 13.24 25.91 14.00
CA ARG A 292 13.80 27.20 13.62
C ARG A 292 12.72 28.21 13.22
N VAL A 293 11.73 27.77 12.45
CA VAL A 293 10.57 28.61 12.10
C VAL A 293 9.78 28.99 13.37
N LEU A 294 9.67 28.09 14.35
CA LEU A 294 9.04 28.38 15.64
C LEU A 294 9.80 29.44 16.43
N GLU A 295 11.13 29.36 16.50
CA GLU A 295 11.99 30.37 17.15
C GLU A 295 11.77 31.75 16.53
N HIS A 296 11.78 31.84 15.20
CA HIS A 296 11.50 33.09 14.48
C HIS A 296 10.11 33.64 14.81
N ALA A 297 9.06 32.81 14.77
CA ALA A 297 7.71 33.25 15.09
C ALA A 297 7.55 33.74 16.55
N ILE A 298 8.23 33.09 17.50
CA ILE A 298 8.30 33.55 18.89
C ILE A 298 8.98 34.92 18.96
N ILE A 299 10.11 35.08 18.27
CA ILE A 299 10.86 36.34 18.27
C ILE A 299 10.04 37.49 17.68
N ASP A 300 9.40 37.26 16.53
CA ASP A 300 8.61 38.27 15.84
C ASP A 300 7.41 38.70 16.70
N LEU A 301 6.68 37.74 17.30
CA LEU A 301 5.57 38.05 18.20
C LEU A 301 6.02 38.88 19.42
N LEU A 302 7.16 38.54 20.03
CA LEU A 302 7.70 39.28 21.17
C LEU A 302 8.21 40.67 20.80
N ARG A 303 8.78 40.83 19.59
CA ARG A 303 9.26 42.11 19.07
C ARG A 303 8.11 43.06 18.76
N ASP A 304 7.07 42.57 18.08
CA ASP A 304 5.98 43.41 17.58
C ASP A 304 5.03 43.87 18.69
N THR A 305 4.88 43.06 19.75
CA THR A 305 3.95 43.37 20.85
C THR A 305 4.54 44.35 21.88
N GLY A 306 5.85 44.60 21.86
CA GLY A 306 6.51 45.61 22.70
C GLY A 306 6.34 45.40 24.20
N ILE A 307 6.07 44.18 24.65
CA ILE A 307 5.76 43.88 26.05
C ILE A 307 7.02 43.92 26.91
N ASN A 308 6.88 44.51 28.09
CA ASN A 308 7.90 44.46 29.13
C ASN A 308 8.03 43.03 29.68
N LEU A 309 8.85 42.24 29.02
CA LEU A 309 9.24 40.91 29.47
C LEU A 309 9.90 41.01 30.86
N THR A 310 9.69 39.98 31.68
CA THR A 310 10.43 39.84 32.93
C THR A 310 11.93 39.74 32.66
N ARG A 311 12.77 40.01 33.66
CA ARG A 311 14.23 39.94 33.50
C ARG A 311 14.71 38.58 32.97
N THR A 312 14.05 37.50 33.38
CA THR A 312 14.36 36.13 32.93
C THR A 312 13.95 35.92 31.48
N LEU A 313 12.73 36.32 31.09
CA LEU A 313 12.26 36.18 29.71
C LEU A 313 13.04 37.07 28.73
N ASN A 314 13.53 38.23 29.16
CA ASN A 314 14.43 39.06 28.36
C ASN A 314 15.77 38.37 28.07
N GLN A 315 16.30 37.60 29.04
CA GLN A 315 17.52 36.82 28.83
C GLN A 315 17.26 35.68 27.85
N ASP A 316 16.16 34.95 28.02
CA ASP A 316 15.74 33.89 27.10
C ASP A 316 15.53 34.43 25.68
N PHE A 317 14.87 35.59 25.54
CA PHE A 317 14.68 36.26 24.25
C PHE A 317 16.01 36.66 23.58
N ALA A 318 16.97 37.19 24.34
CA ALA A 318 18.31 37.52 23.82
C ALA A 318 19.08 36.27 23.36
N ILE A 319 18.92 35.13 24.06
CA ILE A 319 19.48 33.84 23.65
C ILE A 319 18.88 33.41 22.30
N LEU A 320 17.56 33.50 22.14
CA LEU A 320 16.92 33.14 20.86
C LEU A 320 17.38 34.03 19.71
N LEU A 321 17.52 35.34 19.92
CA LEU A 321 18.06 36.24 18.90
C LEU A 321 19.47 35.82 18.46
N HIS A 322 20.35 35.52 19.41
CA HIS A 322 21.72 35.09 19.11
C HIS A 322 21.76 33.72 18.41
N GLU A 323 20.96 32.76 18.87
CA GLU A 323 20.80 31.45 18.22
C GLU A 323 20.34 31.63 16.76
N VAL A 324 19.42 32.59 16.55
CA VAL A 324 18.85 32.86 15.24
C VAL A 324 19.86 33.41 14.22
N GLU A 325 20.83 34.19 14.70
CA GLU A 325 21.84 34.83 13.88
C GLU A 325 23.09 33.95 13.66
N THR A 326 23.43 33.07 14.61
CA THR A 326 24.75 32.41 14.64
C THR A 326 24.73 30.91 14.37
N THR A 327 23.64 30.20 14.71
CA THR A 327 23.56 28.74 14.57
C THR A 327 22.97 28.34 13.22
N GLU A 328 23.52 27.29 12.60
CA GLU A 328 22.92 26.69 11.41
C GLU A 328 21.51 26.14 11.68
N PRO A 329 20.56 26.24 10.73
CA PRO A 329 19.17 25.75 10.91
C PRO A 329 19.03 24.26 11.23
N SER A 330 20.10 23.47 11.04
CA SER A 330 20.16 22.04 11.27
C SER A 330 20.46 21.65 12.72
N ASN A 331 20.86 22.62 13.54
CA ASN A 331 21.25 22.43 14.94
C ASN A 331 20.43 23.34 15.85
N ILE A 332 20.19 22.89 17.07
CA ILE A 332 19.49 23.65 18.11
C ILE A 332 20.34 23.56 19.36
N SER A 333 20.79 24.69 19.88
CA SER A 333 21.56 24.71 21.12
C SER A 333 20.67 24.35 22.32
N GLN A 334 21.27 23.77 23.35
CA GLN A 334 20.53 23.46 24.59
C GLN A 334 20.02 24.75 25.27
N ALA A 335 20.77 25.86 25.15
CA ALA A 335 20.35 27.16 25.66
C ALA A 335 19.08 27.66 24.95
N ALA A 336 19.03 27.53 23.62
CA ALA A 336 17.84 27.88 22.84
C ALA A 336 16.64 27.00 23.20
N ALA A 337 16.84 25.69 23.36
CA ALA A 337 15.78 24.77 23.79
C ALA A 337 15.18 25.16 25.15
N HIS A 338 16.03 25.53 26.12
CA HIS A 338 15.58 26.05 27.41
C HIS A 338 14.84 27.39 27.27
N ALA A 339 15.35 28.31 26.45
CA ALA A 339 14.73 29.60 26.22
C ALA A 339 13.33 29.46 25.59
N VAL A 340 13.17 28.64 24.54
CA VAL A 340 11.87 28.32 23.93
C VAL A 340 10.91 27.75 24.97
N SER A 341 11.35 26.77 25.77
CA SER A 341 10.53 26.14 26.79
C SER A 341 10.07 27.15 27.86
N ASN A 342 10.97 27.99 28.38
CA ASN A 342 10.64 29.00 29.39
C ASN A 342 9.66 30.05 28.86
N ILE A 343 9.89 30.54 27.64
CA ILE A 343 9.01 31.52 27.00
C ILE A 343 7.63 30.91 26.79
N TRP A 344 7.56 29.69 26.24
CA TRP A 344 6.30 29.03 25.91
C TRP A 344 5.41 28.76 27.15
N HIS A 345 6.01 28.39 28.28
CA HIS A 345 5.28 28.15 29.54
C HIS A 345 4.94 29.43 30.31
N SER A 346 5.40 30.59 29.86
CA SER A 346 5.06 31.86 30.52
C SER A 346 3.59 32.23 30.26
N SER A 347 2.91 32.71 31.30
CA SER A 347 1.52 33.20 31.18
C SER A 347 1.43 34.40 30.23
N GLN A 348 2.44 35.28 30.27
CA GLN A 348 2.53 36.45 29.40
C GLN A 348 2.56 36.05 27.92
N PHE A 349 3.41 35.07 27.56
CA PHE A 349 3.48 34.59 26.18
C PHE A 349 2.22 33.81 25.79
N SER A 350 1.64 33.01 26.70
CA SER A 350 0.41 32.26 26.43
C SER A 350 -0.75 33.18 26.06
N ASP A 351 -0.94 34.28 26.79
CA ASP A 351 -1.97 35.28 26.51
C ASP A 351 -1.73 35.99 25.17
N LEU A 352 -0.46 36.28 24.85
CA LEU A 352 -0.08 36.86 23.56
C LEU A 352 -0.34 35.92 22.40
N PHE A 353 0.07 34.66 22.55
CA PHE A 353 -0.09 33.64 21.54
C PHE A 353 -1.57 33.38 21.22
N LEU A 354 -2.45 33.44 22.22
CA LEU A 354 -3.90 33.33 22.02
C LEU A 354 -4.48 34.54 21.29
N LYS A 355 -4.02 35.75 21.61
CA LYS A 355 -4.47 37.00 20.97
C LYS A 355 -3.83 37.24 19.60
N ASN A 356 -2.83 36.46 19.22
CA ASN A 356 -2.14 36.58 17.95
C ASN A 356 -3.02 36.15 16.77
N PHE A 357 -3.22 37.07 15.83
CA PHE A 357 -3.87 36.84 14.54
C PHE A 357 -2.97 37.21 13.34
N GLU A 358 -1.86 37.92 13.56
CA GLU A 358 -0.98 38.43 12.50
C GLU A 358 0.23 37.53 12.24
N ILE A 359 0.89 37.05 13.31
CA ILE A 359 2.13 36.28 13.17
C ILE A 359 1.82 34.82 12.84
N ASP A 360 2.47 34.32 11.81
CA ASP A 360 2.36 32.94 11.37
C ASP A 360 3.28 32.02 12.15
N PHE A 361 2.68 31.27 13.08
CA PHE A 361 3.35 30.18 13.76
C PHE A 361 3.32 28.91 12.91
N PRO A 362 4.38 28.07 12.97
CA PRO A 362 4.34 26.77 12.34
C PRO A 362 3.19 25.93 12.91
N GLN A 363 2.57 25.11 12.06
CA GLN A 363 1.49 24.22 12.51
C GLN A 363 2.00 23.30 13.61
N TYR A 364 1.15 23.08 14.61
CA TYR A 364 1.48 22.23 15.77
C TYR A 364 2.64 22.77 16.63
N SER A 365 2.86 24.10 16.63
CA SER A 365 3.80 24.78 17.52
C SER A 365 3.74 24.31 18.99
N PRO A 366 2.56 24.10 19.62
CA PRO A 366 2.49 23.61 20.99
C PRO A 366 3.23 22.28 21.21
N TYR A 367 3.10 21.33 20.26
CA TYR A 367 3.79 20.06 20.33
C TYR A 367 5.31 20.23 20.26
N PHE A 368 5.78 21.01 19.29
CA PHE A 368 7.21 21.24 19.07
C PHE A 368 7.86 21.99 20.23
N ALA A 369 7.15 22.95 20.84
CA ALA A 369 7.63 23.66 22.03
C ALA A 369 7.71 22.72 23.25
N GLN A 370 6.76 21.81 23.43
CA GLN A 370 6.77 20.83 24.54
C GLN A 370 7.88 19.79 24.38
N GLU A 371 8.14 19.35 23.14
CA GLU A 371 9.12 18.31 22.82
C GLU A 371 10.53 18.86 22.51
N ILE A 372 10.75 20.17 22.67
CA ILE A 372 11.95 20.88 22.22
C ILE A 372 13.24 20.27 22.78
N HIS A 373 13.25 19.86 24.06
CA HIS A 373 14.42 19.26 24.70
C HIS A 373 14.81 17.92 24.06
N ARG A 374 13.81 17.10 23.69
CA ARG A 374 14.06 15.83 22.99
C ARG A 374 14.58 16.08 21.58
N ILE A 375 14.04 17.09 20.89
CA ILE A 375 14.41 17.42 19.50
C ILE A 375 15.81 18.04 19.42
N ALA A 376 16.21 18.82 20.43
CA ALA A 376 17.53 19.44 20.54
C ALA A 376 18.64 18.47 20.97
N ALA A 377 18.30 17.23 21.37
CA ALA A 377 19.28 16.23 21.77
C ALA A 377 20.25 15.87 20.61
N PRO A 378 21.53 15.61 20.89
CA PRO A 378 22.53 15.29 19.86
C PRO A 378 22.26 13.95 19.16
N ASP A 379 21.67 12.99 19.87
CA ASP A 379 21.27 11.66 19.39
C ASP A 379 19.80 11.60 18.95
N TYR A 380 19.17 12.76 18.72
CA TYR A 380 17.78 12.88 18.33
C TYR A 380 17.46 12.04 17.08
N LEU A 381 16.50 11.13 17.25
CA LEU A 381 15.87 10.37 16.18
C LEU A 381 14.39 10.75 16.13
N PRO A 382 13.88 11.25 14.99
CA PRO A 382 12.48 11.58 14.86
C PRO A 382 11.56 10.40 15.22
N SER A 383 10.59 10.70 16.06
CA SER A 383 9.45 9.83 16.33
C SER A 383 8.44 9.95 15.19
N GLU A 384 7.54 8.98 15.07
CA GLU A 384 6.43 9.11 14.12
C GLU A 384 5.57 10.33 14.43
N ALA A 385 5.42 10.68 15.71
CA ALA A 385 4.70 11.86 16.17
C ALA A 385 5.33 13.19 15.67
N ASP A 386 6.65 13.24 15.51
CA ASP A 386 7.34 14.38 14.91
C ASP A 386 7.04 14.46 13.41
N ILE A 387 7.20 13.32 12.73
CA ILE A 387 7.10 13.22 11.27
C ILE A 387 5.68 13.52 10.79
N ILE A 388 4.64 13.03 11.47
CA ILE A 388 3.26 13.30 11.07
C ILE A 388 2.91 14.79 11.13
N ARG A 389 3.56 15.57 12.01
CA ARG A 389 3.32 17.00 12.24
C ARG A 389 4.16 17.93 11.34
N LEU A 390 5.05 17.39 10.51
CA LEU A 390 5.83 18.22 9.59
C LEU A 390 4.97 18.83 8.49
N ASN A 391 5.10 20.14 8.27
CA ASN A 391 4.37 20.85 7.21
C ASN A 391 5.02 20.72 5.81
N HIS A 392 5.62 19.55 5.49
CA HIS A 392 6.04 19.23 4.13
C HIS A 392 4.85 18.77 3.28
N SER A 393 4.09 19.74 2.76
CA SER A 393 3.12 19.45 1.70
C SER A 393 3.89 19.23 0.39
N LEU A 394 3.98 17.96 -0.05
CA LEU A 394 4.46 17.69 -1.40
C LEU A 394 3.31 18.01 -2.34
N ARG A 395 3.54 18.93 -3.28
CA ARG A 395 2.56 19.32 -4.31
C ARG A 395 2.05 18.09 -5.05
N GLY A 396 0.77 18.13 -5.45
CA GLY A 396 0.17 17.09 -6.28
C GLY A 396 -0.79 16.19 -5.51
N ILE A 397 -0.99 14.98 -6.03
CA ILE A 397 -1.93 14.00 -5.49
C ILE A 397 -1.11 12.87 -4.89
N LYS A 398 -1.36 12.56 -3.61
CA LYS A 398 -0.82 11.38 -2.96
C LYS A 398 -1.90 10.34 -2.75
N GLU A 399 -1.53 9.09 -2.89
CA GLU A 399 -2.41 7.95 -2.65
C GLU A 399 -1.89 7.13 -1.47
N LEU A 400 -2.81 6.64 -0.65
CA LEU A 400 -2.52 5.67 0.39
C LEU A 400 -3.58 4.57 0.31
N ARG A 401 -3.12 3.33 0.11
CA ARG A 401 -3.96 2.13 0.15
C ARG A 401 -3.66 1.36 1.41
N PHE A 402 -4.70 0.99 2.14
CA PHE A 402 -4.58 0.20 3.36
C PHE A 402 -5.91 -0.49 3.66
N THR A 403 -5.86 -1.53 4.49
CA THR A 403 -7.07 -2.20 4.96
C THR A 403 -7.35 -1.73 6.38
N TRP A 404 -8.49 -1.07 6.57
CA TRP A 404 -8.97 -0.69 7.90
C TRP A 404 -9.89 -1.79 8.42
N ASP A 405 -9.27 -2.73 9.15
CA ASP A 405 -9.85 -4.02 9.55
C ASP A 405 -10.28 -4.86 8.33
N ASP A 406 -11.56 -4.87 7.98
CA ASP A 406 -12.10 -5.58 6.81
C ASP A 406 -12.46 -4.64 5.64
N LEU A 407 -12.22 -3.33 5.80
CA LEU A 407 -12.58 -2.31 4.81
C LEU A 407 -11.34 -1.92 3.99
N PRO A 408 -11.20 -2.36 2.73
CA PRO A 408 -10.12 -1.89 1.87
C PRO A 408 -10.37 -0.41 1.51
N LEU A 409 -9.45 0.46 1.91
CA LEU A 409 -9.53 1.90 1.71
C LEU A 409 -8.47 2.38 0.72
N HIS A 410 -8.89 3.30 -0.14
CA HIS A 410 -8.02 4.08 -1.01
C HIS A 410 -8.21 5.55 -0.74
N LEU A 411 -7.20 6.13 -0.11
CA LEU A 411 -7.20 7.51 0.32
C LEU A 411 -6.43 8.37 -0.68
N PHE A 412 -7.09 9.36 -1.25
CA PHE A 412 -6.48 10.37 -2.12
C PHE A 412 -6.32 11.67 -1.35
N ASN A 413 -5.10 12.19 -1.22
CA ASN A 413 -4.85 13.53 -0.68
C ASN A 413 -4.54 14.49 -1.82
N ILE A 414 -5.42 15.47 -1.99
CA ILE A 414 -5.28 16.53 -2.99
C ILE A 414 -4.65 17.76 -2.34
N SER A 415 -3.37 18.01 -2.66
CA SER A 415 -2.59 19.10 -2.08
C SER A 415 -2.19 20.14 -3.12
N GLY A 416 -2.54 21.40 -2.84
CA GLY A 416 -2.20 22.57 -3.65
C GLY A 416 -3.09 22.77 -4.89
N TYR A 417 -2.70 23.72 -5.73
CA TYR A 417 -3.36 23.98 -7.00
C TYR A 417 -3.09 22.82 -7.97
N ILE A 418 -4.16 22.16 -8.43
CA ILE A 418 -4.10 21.20 -9.53
C ILE A 418 -4.39 21.97 -10.83
N PRO A 419 -3.45 22.06 -11.77
CA PRO A 419 -3.71 22.69 -13.06
C PRO A 419 -4.84 21.98 -13.82
N ASP A 420 -5.68 22.73 -14.53
CA ASP A 420 -6.89 22.18 -15.17
C ASP A 420 -6.63 21.04 -16.15
N GLN A 421 -5.48 21.05 -16.83
CA GLN A 421 -5.05 19.94 -17.68
C GLN A 421 -4.87 18.62 -16.91
N PHE A 422 -4.38 18.69 -15.66
CA PHE A 422 -4.27 17.53 -14.78
C PHE A 422 -5.65 17.14 -14.24
N ARG A 423 -6.50 18.12 -13.91
CA ARG A 423 -7.88 17.85 -13.48
C ARG A 423 -8.64 17.03 -14.52
N LYS A 424 -8.58 17.43 -15.80
CA LYS A 424 -9.24 16.72 -16.91
C LYS A 424 -8.72 15.30 -17.09
N ARG A 425 -7.42 15.08 -16.92
CA ARG A 425 -6.80 13.75 -17.08
C ARG A 425 -7.03 12.82 -15.90
N TRP A 426 -7.13 13.30 -14.67
CA TRP A 426 -7.08 12.45 -13.47
C TRP A 426 -8.39 12.39 -12.67
N PHE A 427 -9.28 13.37 -12.78
CA PHE A 427 -10.50 13.39 -11.94
C PHE A 427 -11.43 12.20 -12.18
N HIS A 428 -11.30 11.50 -13.31
CA HIS A 428 -12.06 10.26 -13.56
C HIS A 428 -11.73 9.16 -12.53
N GLN A 429 -10.54 9.18 -11.92
CA GLN A 429 -10.18 8.22 -10.88
C GLN A 429 -10.92 8.47 -9.56
N LEU A 430 -11.30 9.73 -9.32
CA LEU A 430 -12.05 10.17 -8.13
C LEU A 430 -13.56 10.01 -8.28
N GLU A 431 -14.03 9.66 -9.49
CA GLU A 431 -15.45 9.36 -9.72
C GLU A 431 -15.89 8.19 -8.83
N ASN A 432 -17.14 8.27 -8.36
CA ASN A 432 -17.74 7.33 -7.44
C ASN A 432 -17.04 7.23 -6.07
N ALA A 433 -16.29 8.26 -5.66
CA ALA A 433 -15.77 8.34 -4.30
C ALA A 433 -16.89 8.10 -3.27
N THR A 434 -16.60 7.28 -2.26
CA THR A 434 -17.57 6.95 -1.21
C THR A 434 -17.86 8.17 -0.35
N ALA A 435 -16.81 8.89 0.04
CA ALA A 435 -16.93 10.13 0.77
C ALA A 435 -15.78 11.12 0.46
N LEU A 436 -16.12 12.40 0.56
CA LEU A 436 -15.18 13.51 0.61
C LEU A 436 -14.88 13.80 2.08
N ILE A 437 -13.60 13.80 2.47
CA ILE A 437 -13.16 14.23 3.80
C ILE A 437 -12.64 15.65 3.64
N TYR A 438 -13.44 16.63 4.05
CA TYR A 438 -13.09 18.04 3.96
C TYR A 438 -12.60 18.53 5.32
N THR A 439 -11.35 18.97 5.40
CA THR A 439 -10.73 19.49 6.61
C THR A 439 -10.67 21.01 6.57
N VAL A 440 -10.95 21.64 7.71
CA VAL A 440 -10.95 23.10 7.87
C VAL A 440 -10.29 23.44 9.19
N ASP A 441 -9.36 24.38 9.19
CA ASP A 441 -8.87 25.00 10.43
C ASP A 441 -9.84 26.11 10.81
N VAL A 442 -10.70 25.88 11.80
CA VAL A 442 -11.68 26.91 12.21
C VAL A 442 -11.03 28.07 12.97
N SER A 443 -9.79 27.92 13.45
CA SER A 443 -9.09 28.96 14.20
C SER A 443 -8.53 30.09 13.31
N THR A 444 -8.69 29.99 11.99
CA THR A 444 -8.30 31.02 11.01
C THR A 444 -9.42 32.04 10.73
N TYR A 445 -10.56 31.94 11.43
CA TYR A 445 -11.71 32.84 11.21
C TYR A 445 -11.35 34.32 11.42
N ASP A 446 -10.36 34.62 12.26
CA ASP A 446 -9.88 35.97 12.56
C ASP A 446 -8.63 36.36 11.78
N ARG A 447 -8.18 35.50 10.84
CA ARG A 447 -7.02 35.79 10.00
C ARG A 447 -7.44 36.59 8.77
N PRO A 448 -6.78 37.73 8.50
CA PRO A 448 -7.09 38.52 7.32
C PRO A 448 -6.66 37.80 6.04
N TYR A 449 -7.49 37.89 5.01
CA TYR A 449 -7.16 37.45 3.67
C TYR A 449 -6.05 38.33 3.07
N PHE A 450 -5.21 37.76 2.23
CA PHE A 450 -4.02 38.42 1.68
C PHE A 450 -4.40 39.70 0.91
N GLY A 451 -4.13 40.86 1.51
CA GLY A 451 -4.45 42.18 0.94
C GLY A 451 -5.82 42.75 1.31
N GLN A 452 -6.64 42.03 2.10
CA GLN A 452 -7.93 42.51 2.58
C GLN A 452 -8.06 42.30 4.11
N PRO A 453 -7.83 43.33 4.94
CA PRO A 453 -7.77 43.18 6.40
C PRO A 453 -9.12 42.85 7.05
N THR A 454 -10.23 43.09 6.34
CA THR A 454 -11.59 42.86 6.85
C THR A 454 -12.19 41.52 6.43
N GLU A 455 -11.54 40.78 5.54
CA GLU A 455 -12.04 39.49 5.04
C GLU A 455 -11.34 38.34 5.76
N SER A 456 -12.14 37.38 6.25
CA SER A 456 -11.63 36.19 6.91
C SER A 456 -11.07 35.18 5.92
N GLN A 457 -9.91 34.59 6.23
CA GLN A 457 -9.36 33.45 5.48
C GLN A 457 -10.34 32.26 5.40
N LEU A 458 -11.26 32.11 6.36
CA LEU A 458 -12.26 31.04 6.36
C LEU A 458 -13.26 31.18 5.19
N LEU A 459 -13.39 32.36 4.56
CA LEU A 459 -14.19 32.56 3.35
C LEU A 459 -13.67 31.74 2.17
N ASP A 460 -12.35 31.59 2.03
CA ASP A 460 -11.75 30.75 1.00
C ASP A 460 -12.10 29.27 1.20
N ASP A 461 -12.17 28.82 2.45
CA ASP A 461 -12.55 27.45 2.78
C ASP A 461 -14.02 27.20 2.42
N PHE A 462 -14.93 28.17 2.61
CA PHE A 462 -16.32 28.07 2.15
C PHE A 462 -16.41 28.02 0.62
N ALA A 463 -15.70 28.90 -0.09
CA ALA A 463 -15.70 28.96 -1.55
C ALA A 463 -15.10 27.68 -2.18
N THR A 464 -14.00 27.20 -1.61
CA THR A 464 -13.35 25.95 -2.03
C THR A 464 -14.29 24.77 -1.77
N PHE A 465 -14.91 24.70 -0.60
CA PHE A 465 -15.89 23.67 -0.28
C PHE A 465 -17.08 23.68 -1.25
N GLU A 466 -17.63 24.85 -1.57
CA GLU A 466 -18.74 25.01 -2.51
C GLU A 466 -18.41 24.38 -3.87
N SER A 467 -17.21 24.64 -4.40
CA SER A 467 -16.74 24.09 -5.67
C SER A 467 -16.68 22.55 -5.66
N TRP A 468 -16.20 21.95 -4.57
CA TRP A 468 -16.11 20.50 -4.43
C TRP A 468 -17.46 19.84 -4.18
N ALA A 469 -18.25 20.37 -3.24
CA ALA A 469 -19.55 19.81 -2.85
C ALA A 469 -20.56 19.85 -4.00
N ASN A 470 -20.49 20.89 -4.84
CA ASN A 470 -21.41 21.06 -5.97
C ASN A 470 -20.90 20.43 -7.27
N SER A 471 -19.71 19.83 -7.28
CA SER A 471 -19.18 19.16 -8.47
C SER A 471 -20.03 17.92 -8.83
N PRO A 472 -20.44 17.77 -10.11
CA PRO A 472 -21.27 16.64 -10.54
C PRO A 472 -20.58 15.28 -10.34
N LYS A 473 -19.24 15.26 -10.29
CA LYS A 473 -18.44 14.04 -10.09
C LYS A 473 -18.62 13.41 -8.71
N PHE A 474 -19.10 14.19 -7.74
CA PHE A 474 -19.30 13.76 -6.35
C PHE A 474 -20.78 13.73 -5.96
N ALA A 475 -21.70 13.77 -6.92
CA ALA A 475 -23.15 13.76 -6.66
C ALA A 475 -23.62 12.54 -5.84
N GLY A 476 -22.94 11.39 -5.98
CA GLY A 476 -23.21 10.17 -5.20
C GLY A 476 -22.37 10.01 -3.94
N SER A 477 -21.54 11.00 -3.59
CA SER A 477 -20.64 10.94 -2.43
C SER A 477 -21.30 11.50 -1.17
N SER A 478 -20.79 11.11 0.00
CA SER A 478 -21.10 11.80 1.26
C SER A 478 -19.97 12.75 1.65
N ILE A 479 -20.23 13.73 2.51
CA ILE A 479 -19.21 14.66 3.01
C ILE A 479 -18.97 14.36 4.48
N ILE A 480 -17.70 14.20 4.85
CA ILE A 480 -17.21 14.17 6.22
C ILE A 480 -16.47 15.49 6.43
N LEU A 481 -17.02 16.37 7.25
CA LEU A 481 -16.47 17.69 7.54
C LEU A 481 -15.71 17.63 8.87
N LEU A 482 -14.40 17.88 8.82
CA LEU A 482 -13.52 17.92 9.99
C LEU A 482 -13.16 19.37 10.29
N LEU A 483 -13.70 19.88 11.39
CA LEU A 483 -13.47 21.24 11.89
C LEU A 483 -12.38 21.17 12.96
N ASN A 484 -11.15 21.42 12.53
CA ASN A 484 -9.92 21.27 13.31
C ASN A 484 -9.57 22.53 14.11
N ASN A 485 -8.69 22.39 15.10
CA ASN A 485 -8.21 23.43 16.02
C ASN A 485 -9.34 24.06 16.82
N PHE A 486 -10.30 23.22 17.24
CA PHE A 486 -11.47 23.63 18.00
C PHE A 486 -11.11 24.29 19.34
N THR A 487 -10.14 23.76 20.08
CA THR A 487 -9.71 24.35 21.36
C THR A 487 -9.16 25.76 21.17
N ARG A 488 -8.38 25.98 20.09
CA ARG A 488 -7.84 27.30 19.74
C ARG A 488 -8.95 28.26 19.30
N PHE A 489 -9.87 27.79 18.47
CA PHE A 489 -11.05 28.56 18.06
C PHE A 489 -11.85 29.06 19.28
N ARG A 490 -12.16 28.16 20.22
CA ARG A 490 -12.89 28.50 21.45
C ARG A 490 -12.16 29.54 22.29
N GLY A 491 -10.85 29.41 22.44
CA GLY A 491 -10.04 30.38 23.20
C GLY A 491 -10.04 31.78 22.58
N LYS A 492 -10.07 31.87 21.25
CA LYS A 492 -10.07 33.14 20.52
C LYS A 492 -11.40 33.88 20.55
N LEU A 493 -12.54 33.18 20.61
CA LEU A 493 -13.87 33.81 20.58
C LEU A 493 -14.06 34.90 21.64
N ALA A 494 -13.43 34.77 22.81
CA ALA A 494 -13.51 35.75 23.89
C ALA A 494 -12.74 37.06 23.59
N HIS A 495 -11.75 37.03 22.72
CA HIS A 495 -10.88 38.16 22.41
C HIS A 495 -11.11 38.72 21.00
N SER A 496 -11.58 37.88 20.09
CA SER A 496 -11.83 38.18 18.70
C SER A 496 -13.22 37.64 18.34
N PRO A 497 -14.30 38.39 18.58
CA PRO A 497 -15.66 37.92 18.34
C PRO A 497 -15.92 37.62 16.87
N LEU A 498 -16.66 36.55 16.58
CA LEU A 498 -16.95 36.10 15.21
C LEU A 498 -17.65 37.18 14.36
N GLY A 499 -18.54 37.96 14.98
CA GLY A 499 -19.32 39.02 14.30
C GLY A 499 -18.46 40.15 13.71
N THR A 500 -17.21 40.31 14.18
CA THR A 500 -16.26 41.28 13.60
C THR A 500 -15.92 40.96 12.14
N PHE A 501 -15.84 39.67 11.81
CA PHE A 501 -15.45 39.18 10.48
C PHE A 501 -16.64 38.67 9.67
N PHE A 502 -17.75 38.32 10.35
CA PHE A 502 -18.97 37.82 9.74
C PHE A 502 -20.16 38.70 10.16
N PRO A 503 -20.46 39.77 9.42
CA PRO A 503 -21.55 40.70 9.77
C PRO A 503 -22.94 40.05 9.76
N ASP A 504 -23.10 38.91 9.08
CA ASP A 504 -24.32 38.10 9.04
C ASP A 504 -24.49 37.19 10.27
N PHE A 505 -23.52 37.20 11.18
CA PHE A 505 -23.65 36.55 12.49
C PHE A 505 -24.42 37.49 13.44
N GLU A 506 -25.67 37.12 13.77
CA GLU A 506 -26.61 37.94 14.58
C GLU A 506 -26.21 38.11 16.07
N GLY A 507 -24.94 37.92 16.41
CA GLY A 507 -24.36 38.16 17.72
C GLY A 507 -24.54 36.98 18.69
N PRO A 508 -23.71 36.91 19.74
CA PRO A 508 -23.81 35.84 20.72
C PRO A 508 -25.02 36.10 21.62
N GLY A 509 -26.00 35.21 21.60
CA GLY A 509 -26.97 35.04 22.68
C GLY A 509 -26.29 34.49 23.94
N ASP A 510 -27.01 33.67 24.71
CA ASP A 510 -26.51 33.16 26.00
C ASP A 510 -25.32 32.20 25.87
N ASP A 511 -25.09 31.59 24.70
CA ASP A 511 -23.96 30.67 24.43
C ASP A 511 -23.19 31.03 23.14
N PRO A 512 -22.14 31.88 23.24
CA PRO A 512 -21.36 32.33 22.09
C PRO A 512 -20.67 31.20 21.34
N GLU A 513 -20.27 30.13 22.05
CA GLU A 513 -19.55 29.01 21.44
C GLU A 513 -20.50 28.18 20.57
N THR A 514 -21.63 27.75 21.12
CA THR A 514 -22.59 26.91 20.40
C THR A 514 -23.15 27.65 19.19
N GLU A 515 -23.44 28.94 19.32
CA GLU A 515 -23.95 29.74 18.21
C GLU A 515 -22.91 29.95 17.10
N ALA A 516 -21.66 30.23 17.45
CA ALA A 516 -20.58 30.34 16.47
C ALA A 516 -20.36 29.01 15.72
N ARG A 517 -20.43 27.88 16.44
CA ARG A 517 -20.34 26.53 15.83
C ARG A 517 -21.50 26.26 14.89
N GLN A 518 -22.72 26.60 15.30
CA GLN A 518 -23.91 26.44 14.47
C GLN A 518 -23.87 27.34 13.23
N PHE A 519 -23.38 28.57 13.37
CA PHE A 519 -23.20 29.50 12.27
C PHE A 519 -22.23 28.94 11.22
N ILE A 520 -21.02 28.53 11.63
CA ILE A 520 -20.03 27.95 10.70
C ILE A 520 -20.59 26.70 10.00
N LEU A 521 -21.25 25.81 10.74
CA LEU A 521 -21.88 24.63 10.16
C LEU A 521 -23.03 24.97 9.19
N ARG A 522 -23.81 26.00 9.50
CA ARG A 522 -24.89 26.49 8.63
C ARG A 522 -24.31 27.02 7.33
N ARG A 523 -23.27 27.85 7.39
CA ARG A 523 -22.56 28.37 6.19
C ARG A 523 -22.10 27.26 5.26
N PHE A 524 -21.49 26.18 5.78
CA PHE A 524 -21.12 25.01 4.95
C PHE A 524 -22.34 24.26 4.37
N LYS A 525 -23.45 24.18 5.11
CA LYS A 525 -24.69 23.55 4.60
C LYS A 525 -25.35 24.39 3.51
N ASP A 526 -25.34 25.71 3.64
CA ASP A 526 -26.00 26.62 2.70
C ASP A 526 -25.33 26.59 1.31
N VAL A 527 -24.00 26.45 1.27
CA VAL A 527 -23.26 26.31 0.01
C VAL A 527 -23.36 24.91 -0.61
N ASN A 528 -23.89 23.90 0.10
CA ASN A 528 -24.09 22.53 -0.41
C ASN A 528 -25.42 22.40 -1.18
N ARG A 529 -25.44 22.90 -2.42
CA ARG A 529 -26.61 22.91 -3.30
C ARG A 529 -27.02 21.49 -3.75
N ASN A 530 -26.05 20.59 -3.88
CA ASN A 530 -26.28 19.18 -4.20
C ASN A 530 -26.92 18.38 -3.05
N ARG A 531 -27.10 18.98 -1.86
CA ARG A 531 -27.70 18.36 -0.67
C ARG A 531 -27.00 17.05 -0.29
N LEU A 532 -25.69 16.97 -0.50
CA LEU A 532 -24.90 15.83 -0.08
C LEU A 532 -25.00 15.68 1.45
N SER A 533 -25.01 14.44 1.94
CA SER A 533 -25.11 14.20 3.39
C SER A 533 -23.80 14.59 4.07
N ILE A 534 -23.87 15.54 5.00
CA ILE A 534 -22.72 16.06 5.75
C ILE A 534 -22.69 15.43 7.15
N TYR A 535 -21.54 14.86 7.51
CA TYR A 535 -21.21 14.38 8.86
C TYR A 535 -20.08 15.25 9.41
N SER A 536 -20.37 16.07 10.41
CA SER A 536 -19.41 17.05 10.94
C SER A 536 -18.79 16.60 12.27
N PHE A 537 -17.48 16.80 12.42
CA PHE A 537 -16.73 16.53 13.64
C PHE A 537 -15.92 17.76 14.03
N TRP A 538 -16.00 18.16 15.30
CA TRP A 538 -15.15 19.19 15.90
C TRP A 538 -14.00 18.48 16.61
N VAL A 539 -12.77 18.80 16.22
CA VAL A 539 -11.58 18.03 16.62
C VAL A 539 -10.39 18.93 16.87
N ASP A 540 -9.44 18.41 17.64
CA ASP A 540 -8.08 18.94 17.75
C ASP A 540 -7.15 17.82 17.30
N LEU A 541 -6.82 17.77 16.00
CA LEU A 541 -6.07 16.68 15.39
C LEU A 541 -4.65 16.52 15.96
N ASP A 542 -4.15 17.55 16.61
CA ASP A 542 -2.82 17.61 17.21
C ASP A 542 -2.76 17.13 18.65
N MET A 543 -3.91 17.12 19.34
CA MET A 543 -4.04 16.75 20.75
C MET A 543 -4.28 15.24 20.88
N GLY A 544 -3.24 14.49 21.23
CA GLY A 544 -3.33 13.06 21.51
C GLY A 544 -3.27 12.15 20.26
N ASP A 545 -3.84 10.95 20.39
CA ASP A 545 -3.73 9.86 19.41
C ASP A 545 -4.96 9.72 18.49
N ASN A 546 -5.96 10.60 18.61
CA ASN A 546 -7.16 10.67 17.79
C ASN A 546 -7.96 9.35 17.66
N GLN A 547 -7.77 8.38 18.55
CA GLN A 547 -8.43 7.07 18.45
C GLN A 547 -9.95 7.19 18.38
N HIS A 548 -10.53 8.08 19.18
CA HIS A 548 -11.97 8.33 19.20
C HIS A 548 -12.49 8.91 17.88
N LEU A 549 -11.73 9.81 17.25
CA LEU A 549 -12.05 10.36 15.93
C LEU A 549 -12.07 9.23 14.89
N TYR A 550 -11.02 8.42 14.85
CA TYR A 550 -10.90 7.33 13.88
C TYR A 550 -11.99 6.26 14.08
N ALA A 551 -12.34 5.93 15.32
CA ALA A 551 -13.48 5.05 15.60
C ALA A 551 -14.81 5.64 15.09
N ALA A 552 -15.04 6.94 15.30
CA ALA A 552 -16.25 7.62 14.82
C ALA A 552 -16.30 7.71 13.28
N LEU A 553 -15.16 7.98 12.64
CA LEU A 553 -15.02 7.96 11.18
C LEU A 553 -15.33 6.59 10.61
N LYS A 554 -14.76 5.52 11.19
CA LYS A 554 -15.05 4.14 10.78
C LYS A 554 -16.54 3.82 10.84
N LYS A 555 -17.21 4.16 11.95
CA LYS A 555 -18.66 3.96 12.11
C LYS A 555 -19.45 4.74 11.07
N THR A 556 -19.04 5.96 10.76
CA THR A 556 -19.66 6.82 9.75
C THR A 556 -19.50 6.24 8.34
N LEU A 557 -18.32 5.73 8.00
CA LEU A 557 -18.05 5.07 6.73
C LEU A 557 -18.87 3.79 6.55
N GLN A 558 -19.00 2.98 7.61
CA GLN A 558 -19.87 1.80 7.60
C GLN A 558 -21.33 2.20 7.39
N HIS A 559 -21.81 3.26 8.04
CA HIS A 559 -23.15 3.79 7.84
C HIS A 559 -23.37 4.27 6.40
N ILE A 560 -22.41 5.00 5.83
CA ILE A 560 -22.46 5.44 4.42
C ILE A 560 -22.55 4.24 3.47
N HIS A 561 -21.75 3.19 3.70
CA HIS A 561 -21.82 1.96 2.92
C HIS A 561 -23.19 1.28 2.99
N GLN A 562 -23.71 1.08 4.21
CA GLN A 562 -25.01 0.46 4.40
C GLN A 562 -26.13 1.24 3.70
N ARG A 563 -26.04 2.58 3.74
CA ARG A 563 -26.99 3.44 3.04
C ARG A 563 -26.90 3.30 1.52
N LYS A 564 -25.69 3.28 0.96
CA LYS A 564 -25.48 3.08 -0.49
C LYS A 564 -25.99 1.72 -0.94
N ALA A 565 -25.64 0.64 -0.24
CA ALA A 565 -26.10 -0.70 -0.54
C ALA A 565 -27.64 -0.82 -0.51
N ARG A 566 -28.31 -0.16 0.45
CA ARG A 566 -29.78 -0.11 0.50
C ARG A 566 -30.38 0.64 -0.69
N SER A 567 -29.76 1.75 -1.12
CA SER A 567 -30.19 2.52 -2.29
C SER A 567 -30.08 1.70 -3.57
N GLU A 568 -28.96 1.01 -3.77
CA GLU A 568 -28.72 0.15 -4.94
C GLU A 568 -29.73 -1.00 -5.02
N VAL A 569 -30.02 -1.67 -3.89
CA VAL A 569 -31.04 -2.73 -3.84
C VAL A 569 -32.44 -2.17 -4.15
N TRP A 570 -32.76 -0.97 -3.65
CA TRP A 570 -34.03 -0.32 -3.94
C TRP A 570 -34.18 0.05 -5.42
N GLU A 571 -33.14 0.61 -6.03
CA GLU A 571 -33.11 0.94 -7.46
C GLU A 571 -33.21 -0.31 -8.34
N ALA A 572 -32.46 -1.37 -8.02
CA ALA A 572 -32.54 -2.64 -8.72
C ALA A 572 -33.95 -3.26 -8.64
N ASN A 573 -34.58 -3.22 -7.47
CA ASN A 573 -35.96 -3.68 -7.30
C ASN A 573 -36.98 -2.80 -8.04
N SER A 574 -36.74 -1.50 -8.12
CA SER A 574 -37.60 -0.55 -8.85
C SER A 574 -37.47 -0.74 -10.37
N ALA A 575 -36.25 -0.94 -10.87
CA ALA A 575 -35.99 -1.27 -12.27
C ALA A 575 -36.60 -2.63 -12.66
N ALA A 576 -36.49 -3.65 -11.78
CA ALA A 576 -37.12 -4.95 -11.98
C ALA A 576 -38.66 -4.90 -11.96
N ARG A 577 -39.24 -4.00 -11.15
CA ARG A 577 -40.70 -3.73 -11.15
C ARG A 577 -41.14 -3.01 -12.42
N SER A 578 -40.35 -2.04 -12.90
CA SER A 578 -40.61 -1.33 -14.16
C SER A 578 -40.52 -2.25 -15.38
N SER A 579 -39.53 -3.15 -15.44
CA SER A 579 -39.39 -4.13 -16.52
C SER A 579 -40.51 -5.18 -16.53
N ARG A 580 -40.99 -5.61 -15.34
CA ARG A 580 -42.20 -6.45 -15.24
C ARG A 580 -43.48 -5.75 -15.69
N SER A 581 -43.61 -4.45 -15.42
CA SER A 581 -44.71 -3.63 -15.92
C SER A 581 -44.68 -3.49 -17.46
N GLY A 582 -43.49 -3.31 -18.05
CA GLY A 582 -43.31 -3.26 -19.51
C GLY A 582 -43.60 -4.57 -20.23
N LEU A 583 -43.36 -5.73 -19.58
CA LEU A 583 -43.73 -7.05 -20.10
C LEU A 583 -45.24 -7.35 -20.00
N LEU A 584 -45.93 -6.80 -19.00
CA LEU A 584 -47.39 -6.91 -18.88
C LEU A 584 -48.15 -5.96 -19.83
N SER A 585 -47.51 -4.88 -20.29
CA SER A 585 -48.05 -3.97 -21.33
C SER A 585 -47.99 -4.57 -22.75
N ARG A 586 -47.05 -5.50 -23.00
CA ARG A 586 -46.85 -6.11 -24.34
C ARG A 586 -47.62 -7.41 -24.58
N GLY A 587 -48.46 -7.83 -23.63
CA GLY A 587 -49.22 -9.07 -23.69
C GLY A 587 -50.68 -8.88 -23.25
N ASN A 588 -51.42 -7.98 -23.90
CA ASN A 588 -52.88 -8.00 -23.90
C ASN A 588 -53.42 -7.23 -25.12
N GLY A 589 -53.36 -7.88 -26.28
CA GLY A 589 -54.10 -7.50 -27.47
C GLY A 589 -55.14 -8.56 -27.78
N ILE A 590 -56.24 -8.63 -27.01
CA ILE A 590 -57.49 -9.28 -27.44
C ILE A 590 -58.66 -8.45 -26.89
N ALA A 591 -59.50 -8.00 -27.82
CA ALA A 591 -60.69 -7.19 -27.61
C ALA A 591 -61.82 -7.97 -26.92
N ALA A 592 -62.56 -7.29 -26.03
CA ALA A 592 -63.97 -7.59 -25.76
C ALA A 592 -64.69 -6.31 -25.32
N ALA A 593 -65.89 -6.13 -25.87
CA ALA A 593 -66.74 -4.94 -25.81
C ALA A 593 -67.30 -4.63 -24.40
N GLY A 594 -67.73 -3.37 -24.20
CA GLY A 594 -68.25 -2.81 -22.94
C GLY A 594 -69.56 -3.41 -22.42
N PRO A 595 -70.17 -2.84 -21.34
CA PRO A 595 -70.78 -1.51 -21.45
C PRO A 595 -70.72 -0.58 -20.21
N VAL A 596 -70.84 0.72 -20.50
CA VAL A 596 -71.64 1.78 -19.82
C VAL A 596 -71.29 2.25 -18.39
N SER A 597 -71.07 3.57 -18.28
CA SER A 597 -70.86 4.40 -17.08
C SER A 597 -72.10 4.53 -16.17
N PRO A 598 -72.01 5.10 -14.94
CA PRO A 598 -72.04 6.57 -14.83
C PRO A 598 -71.21 7.23 -13.69
N LYS A 599 -70.79 8.46 -14.01
CA LYS A 599 -70.47 9.68 -13.22
C LYS A 599 -70.65 9.69 -11.69
N ARG A 600 -69.64 10.26 -11.00
CA ARG A 600 -69.71 11.35 -9.98
C ARG A 600 -68.26 11.77 -9.63
N SER A 601 -67.77 12.96 -9.97
CA SER A 601 -67.97 14.28 -9.33
C SER A 601 -67.61 14.29 -7.83
N GLY A 602 -66.53 14.98 -7.45
CA GLY A 602 -66.21 15.28 -6.05
C GLY A 602 -64.80 15.87 -5.85
N THR A 603 -64.74 17.19 -5.81
CA THR A 603 -63.57 18.06 -5.56
C THR A 603 -63.26 18.20 -4.06
N VAL A 604 -62.14 18.86 -3.73
CA VAL A 604 -61.79 19.61 -2.47
C VAL A 604 -60.97 18.79 -1.44
N THR A 605 -59.64 18.97 -1.28
CA THR A 605 -58.86 20.04 -0.57
C THR A 605 -59.37 20.28 0.86
N THR A 606 -58.63 20.02 1.94
CA THR A 606 -57.94 21.02 2.80
C THR A 606 -57.56 20.30 4.11
N MET A 607 -56.29 20.40 4.54
CA MET A 607 -55.78 21.24 5.64
C MET A 607 -56.27 20.89 7.06
N THR A 608 -55.25 20.75 7.91
CA THR A 608 -55.11 21.23 9.30
C THR A 608 -55.77 20.50 10.48
N ASN A 609 -54.83 20.13 11.37
CA ASN A 609 -54.76 20.46 12.80
C ASN A 609 -55.29 19.49 13.87
N SER A 610 -54.30 19.11 14.69
CA SER A 610 -54.22 19.26 16.14
C SER A 610 -55.11 18.41 17.05
N SER A 611 -54.40 17.63 17.86
CA SER A 611 -54.58 17.47 19.31
C SER A 611 -55.90 16.88 19.83
N ARG A 612 -55.81 15.69 20.41
CA ARG A 612 -55.84 15.47 21.86
C ARG A 612 -55.89 13.97 22.16
N GLY A 613 -55.21 13.57 23.23
CA GLY A 613 -55.10 12.22 23.75
C GLY A 613 -53.82 12.13 24.54
#